data_AF-A0A0R2TJN9-F1
#
_entry.id   AF-A0A0R2TJN9-F1
#
_cell.length_a   1.000
_cell.length_b   1.000
_cell.length_c   1.000
_cell.angle_alpha   90.00
_cell.angle_beta   90.00
_cell.angle_gamma   90.00
#
_symmetry.space_group_name_H-M   'P 1'
#
loop_
_entity.id
_entity.type
_entity.pdbx_description
1 polymer ?
#
loop_
_entity_poly.entity_id
_entity_poly.type
_entity_poly.pdbx_seq_one_letter_code
_entity_poly.pdbx_strand_id
1 'polypeptide(L)'
;MAKINWIEINSLDDITKLRDNYIVIFKHSPRCVVSKIVFTRFEFAFHENLNIQKYIYIDVIKTKELSKNISNKYSVYHESPQLILLKDDEVLHHSSHSDIKFSNLNNYII
;
A
#
# COMPACT_ATOMS: atom_id res chain seq x y z
N MET A 1 -18.61 8.48 -6.39
CA MET A 1 -17.65 7.94 -5.41
C MET A 1 -16.31 7.88 -6.11
N ALA A 2 -15.29 8.52 -5.54
CA ALA A 2 -13.94 8.47 -6.09
C ALA A 2 -13.43 7.04 -6.09
N LYS A 3 -12.67 6.65 -7.11
CA LYS A 3 -12.10 5.30 -7.21
C LYS A 3 -10.59 5.40 -7.18
N ILE A 4 -9.95 4.58 -6.36
CA ILE A 4 -8.49 4.50 -6.34
C ILE A 4 -8.01 4.00 -7.71
N ASN A 5 -7.06 4.72 -8.29
CA ASN A 5 -6.32 4.26 -9.46
C ASN A 5 -5.16 3.37 -9.01
N TRP A 6 -5.43 2.07 -8.88
CA TRP A 6 -4.42 1.09 -8.50
C TRP A 6 -3.41 0.86 -9.63
N ILE A 7 -2.14 1.01 -9.31
CA ILE A 7 -1.02 0.74 -10.19
C ILE A 7 -0.43 -0.60 -9.80
N GLU A 8 -0.28 -1.50 -10.78
CA GLU A 8 0.49 -2.72 -10.62
C GLU A 8 1.92 -2.45 -11.06
N ILE A 9 2.88 -2.99 -10.31
CA ILE A 9 4.31 -2.90 -10.62
C ILE A 9 4.90 -4.30 -10.71
N ASN A 10 5.99 -4.42 -11.46
CA ASN A 10 6.68 -5.70 -11.64
C ASN A 10 8.04 -5.72 -10.93
N SER A 11 8.56 -4.55 -10.53
CA SER A 11 9.90 -4.41 -9.95
C SER A 11 9.97 -3.37 -8.84
N LEU A 12 10.98 -3.49 -7.96
CA LEU A 12 11.28 -2.47 -6.93
C LEU A 12 11.77 -1.15 -7.54
N ASP A 13 12.39 -1.19 -8.72
CA ASP A 13 12.82 0.00 -9.46
C ASP A 13 11.66 0.94 -9.79
N ASP A 14 10.47 0.39 -10.02
CA ASP A 14 9.26 1.18 -10.29
C ASP A 14 8.88 2.06 -9.08
N ILE A 15 9.13 1.58 -7.86
CA ILE A 15 8.89 2.35 -6.63
C ILE A 15 9.97 3.43 -6.47
N THR A 16 11.23 3.06 -6.70
CA THR A 16 12.39 3.96 -6.52
C THR A 16 12.33 5.17 -7.47
N LYS A 17 11.80 5.00 -8.68
CA LYS A 17 11.57 6.09 -9.64
C LYS A 17 10.54 7.12 -9.18
N LEU A 18 9.71 6.77 -8.21
CA LEU A 18 8.62 7.61 -7.69
C LEU A 18 8.98 8.28 -6.36
N ARG A 19 10.24 8.18 -5.89
CA ARG A 19 10.68 8.57 -4.55
C ARG A 19 10.22 9.95 -4.08
N ASP A 20 10.14 10.95 -4.96
CA ASP A 20 9.75 12.32 -4.59
C ASP A 20 8.26 12.48 -4.25
N ASN A 21 7.47 11.39 -4.34
CA ASN A 21 6.03 11.37 -4.10
C ASN A 21 5.68 10.61 -2.81
N TYR A 22 4.53 10.95 -2.22
CA TYR A 22 3.86 10.06 -1.29
C TYR A 22 3.26 8.88 -2.07
N ILE A 23 3.67 7.67 -1.70
CA ILE A 23 3.25 6.43 -2.34
C ILE A 23 2.60 5.54 -1.29
N VAL A 24 1.41 5.03 -1.59
CA VAL A 24 0.80 3.97 -0.80
C VAL A 24 0.98 2.64 -1.51
N ILE A 25 1.54 1.65 -0.82
CA ILE A 25 1.57 0.25 -1.28
C ILE A 25 0.56 -0.54 -0.46
N PHE A 26 -0.37 -1.20 -1.14
CA PHE A 26 -1.34 -2.10 -0.52
C PHE A 26 -1.07 -3.53 -0.97
N LYS A 27 -0.63 -4.38 -0.03
CA LYS A 27 -0.46 -5.82 -0.24
C LYS A 27 -1.74 -6.54 0.09
N HIS A 28 -2.31 -7.20 -0.90
CA HIS A 28 -3.59 -7.89 -0.80
C HIS A 28 -3.44 -9.36 -1.18
N SER A 29 -4.09 -10.24 -0.41
CA SER A 29 -4.28 -11.64 -0.72
C SER A 29 -5.71 -11.90 -1.18
N PRO A 30 -5.94 -12.20 -2.48
CA PRO A 30 -7.28 -12.49 -3.02
C PRO A 30 -7.94 -13.73 -2.43
N ARG A 31 -7.17 -14.58 -1.73
CA ARG A 31 -7.67 -15.82 -1.12
C ARG A 31 -7.98 -15.66 0.37
N CYS A 32 -7.60 -14.54 1.00
CA CYS A 32 -7.85 -14.27 2.41
C CYS A 32 -9.10 -13.40 2.59
N VAL A 33 -10.09 -13.90 3.33
CA VAL A 33 -11.35 -13.17 3.60
C VAL A 33 -11.07 -11.86 4.34
N VAL A 34 -10.19 -11.88 5.34
CA VAL A 34 -9.79 -10.66 6.08
C VAL A 34 -9.18 -9.63 5.12
N SER A 35 -8.32 -10.07 4.21
CA SER A 35 -7.72 -9.18 3.20
C SER A 35 -8.75 -8.56 2.27
N LYS A 36 -9.77 -9.31 1.85
CA LYS A 36 -10.90 -8.80 1.06
C LYS A 36 -11.68 -7.72 1.79
N ILE A 37 -12.09 -8.00 3.03
CA ILE A 37 -12.88 -7.06 3.82
C ILE A 37 -12.10 -5.76 4.04
N VAL A 38 -10.82 -5.85 4.41
CA VAL A 38 -9.99 -4.68 4.69
C VAL A 38 -9.72 -3.87 3.43
N PHE A 39 -9.41 -4.52 2.30
CA PHE A 39 -9.22 -3.85 1.02
C PHE A 39 -10.47 -3.10 0.57
N THR A 40 -11.64 -3.76 0.60
CA THR A 40 -12.92 -3.14 0.27
C THR A 40 -13.22 -1.95 1.19
N ARG A 41 -13.01 -2.08 2.50
CA ARG A 41 -13.18 -0.97 3.45
C ARG A 41 -12.24 0.21 3.15
N PHE A 42 -11.02 -0.08 2.75
CA PHE A 42 -10.04 0.94 2.38
C PHE A 42 -10.49 1.69 1.12
N GLU A 43 -10.94 0.99 0.08
CA GLU A 43 -11.50 1.60 -1.13
C GLU A 43 -12.75 2.44 -0.83
N PHE A 44 -13.65 1.96 0.04
CA PHE A 44 -14.84 2.72 0.44
C PHE A 44 -14.51 4.01 1.20
N ALA A 45 -13.43 4.02 1.96
CA ALA A 45 -12.98 5.17 2.74
C ALA A 45 -12.09 6.15 1.93
N PHE A 46 -11.82 5.83 0.66
CA PHE A 46 -10.94 6.63 -0.20
C PHE A 46 -11.44 8.06 -0.40
N HIS A 47 -10.51 9.01 -0.31
CA HIS A 47 -10.74 10.42 -0.57
C HIS A 47 -9.60 10.99 -1.42
N GLU A 48 -9.93 11.62 -2.55
CA GLU A 48 -8.95 12.18 -3.51
C GLU A 48 -8.16 13.38 -2.98
N ASN A 49 -8.62 13.99 -1.87
CA ASN A 49 -8.01 15.21 -1.31
C ASN A 49 -6.69 14.96 -0.55
N LEU A 50 -6.25 13.70 -0.41
CA LEU A 50 -4.92 13.43 0.15
C LEU A 50 -3.83 13.64 -0.90
N ASN A 51 -2.72 14.26 -0.48
CA ASN A 51 -1.53 14.49 -1.30
C ASN A 51 -0.72 13.20 -1.57
N ILE A 52 -1.41 12.13 -1.97
CA ILE A 52 -0.83 10.83 -2.38
C ILE A 52 -0.90 10.75 -3.89
N GLN A 53 0.24 10.65 -4.56
CA GLN A 53 0.30 10.69 -6.01
C GLN A 53 0.11 9.30 -6.63
N LYS A 54 0.44 8.23 -5.89
CA LYS A 54 0.43 6.86 -6.41
C LYS A 54 -0.07 5.86 -5.37
N TYR A 55 -1.02 5.02 -5.79
CA TYR A 55 -1.52 3.87 -5.05
C TYR A 55 -1.11 2.61 -5.78
N ILE A 56 -0.21 1.83 -5.19
CA ILE A 56 0.33 0.61 -5.75
C ILE A 56 -0.40 -0.57 -5.11
N TYR A 57 -0.87 -1.48 -5.96
CA TYR A 57 -1.50 -2.72 -5.53
C TYR A 57 -0.56 -3.89 -5.76
N ILE A 58 -0.40 -4.74 -4.74
CA ILE A 58 0.43 -5.94 -4.80
C ILE A 58 -0.44 -7.15 -4.48
N ASP A 59 -0.71 -7.98 -5.49
CA ASP A 59 -1.29 -9.31 -5.31
C ASP A 59 -0.21 -10.25 -4.77
N VAL A 60 -0.25 -10.55 -3.47
CA VAL A 60 0.79 -11.36 -2.80
C VAL A 60 0.81 -12.81 -3.25
N ILE A 61 -0.26 -13.29 -3.90
CA ILE A 61 -0.34 -14.65 -4.43
C ILE A 61 0.33 -14.71 -5.81
N LYS A 62 0.06 -13.73 -6.69
CA LYS A 62 0.67 -13.67 -8.02
C LYS A 62 2.12 -13.20 -7.99
N THR A 63 2.45 -12.27 -7.09
CA THR A 63 3.74 -11.56 -7.04
C THR A 63 4.49 -11.83 -5.73
N LYS A 64 4.54 -13.10 -5.31
CA LYS A 64 5.09 -13.52 -4.00
C LYS A 64 6.50 -13.01 -3.75
N GLU A 65 7.37 -13.08 -4.75
CA GLU A 65 8.76 -12.64 -4.65
C GLU A 65 8.86 -11.12 -4.49
N LEU A 66 8.19 -10.35 -5.36
CA LEU A 66 8.11 -8.90 -5.25
C LEU A 66 7.57 -8.45 -3.89
N SER A 67 6.50 -9.09 -3.41
CA SER A 67 5.90 -8.77 -2.11
C SER A 67 6.85 -9.02 -0.92
N LYS A 68 7.69 -10.06 -0.99
CA LYS A 68 8.78 -10.30 -0.03
C LYS A 68 9.89 -9.27 -0.16
N ASN A 69 10.30 -8.95 -1.38
CA ASN A 69 11.36 -7.99 -1.65
C ASN A 69 10.97 -6.59 -1.16
N ILE A 70 9.71 -6.19 -1.28
CA ILE A 70 9.18 -4.95 -0.68
C ILE A 70 9.34 -4.97 0.85
N SER A 71 8.96 -6.07 1.52
CA SER A 71 9.13 -6.20 2.97
C SER A 71 10.60 -6.09 3.38
N ASN A 72 11.49 -6.77 2.66
CA ASN A 72 12.93 -6.74 2.95
C ASN A 72 13.54 -5.35 2.70
N LYS A 73 13.22 -4.71 1.57
CA LYS A 73 13.74 -3.37 1.22
C LYS A 73 13.38 -2.34 2.29
N TYR A 74 12.13 -2.38 2.75
CA TYR A 74 11.61 -1.39 3.70
C TYR A 74 11.71 -1.84 5.16
N SER A 75 12.40 -2.96 5.44
CA SER A 75 12.58 -3.51 6.80
C SER A 75 11.27 -3.67 7.59
N VAL A 76 10.18 -4.01 6.90
CA VAL A 76 8.87 -4.28 7.51
C VAL A 76 8.54 -5.77 7.42
N TYR A 77 7.91 -6.31 8.47
CA TYR A 77 7.43 -7.70 8.43
C TYR A 77 6.48 -7.93 7.26
N HIS A 78 6.54 -9.11 6.64
CA HIS A 78 5.65 -9.45 5.55
C HIS A 78 4.28 -9.83 6.10
N GLU A 79 3.25 -9.06 5.75
CA GLU A 79 1.87 -9.29 6.17
C GLU A 79 0.88 -9.15 5.01
N SER A 80 -0.31 -9.74 5.16
CA SER A 80 -1.42 -9.54 4.22
C SER A 80 -2.78 -9.69 4.92
N PRO A 81 -3.66 -8.67 4.89
CA PRO A 81 -3.47 -7.38 4.20
C PRO A 81 -2.43 -6.50 4.91
N GLN A 82 -1.68 -5.72 4.14
CA GLN A 82 -0.68 -4.77 4.66
C GLN A 82 -0.73 -3.48 3.84
N LEU A 83 -0.63 -2.34 4.53
CA LEU A 83 -0.50 -1.02 3.94
C LEU A 83 0.84 -0.42 4.36
N ILE A 84 1.56 0.17 3.40
CA ILE A 84 2.83 0.87 3.61
C ILE A 84 2.72 2.23 2.93
N LEU A 85 2.96 3.31 3.67
CA LEU A 85 3.09 4.66 3.15
C LEU A 85 4.58 5.00 3.07
N LEU A 86 5.01 5.42 1.89
CA LEU A 86 6.38 5.81 1.59
C LEU A 86 6.44 7.28 1.22
N LYS A 87 7.59 7.90 1.51
CA LYS A 87 8.04 9.18 0.94
C LYS A 87 9.55 9.19 0.92
N ASP A 88 10.15 9.70 -0.15
CA ASP A 88 11.61 9.78 -0.34
C ASP A 88 12.31 8.42 -0.18
N ASP A 89 11.63 7.34 -0.59
CA ASP A 89 12.03 5.94 -0.42
C ASP A 89 12.16 5.46 1.03
N GLU A 90 11.61 6.21 1.99
CA GLU A 90 11.52 5.86 3.41
C GLU A 90 10.08 5.51 3.83
N VAL A 91 9.95 4.66 4.85
CA VAL A 91 8.64 4.28 5.42
C VAL A 91 8.17 5.34 6.40
N LEU A 92 7.09 6.04 6.07
CA LEU A 92 6.42 6.95 7.00
C LEU A 92 5.43 6.23 7.91
N HIS A 93 4.73 5.22 7.37
CA HIS A 93 3.74 4.46 8.12
C HIS A 93 3.59 3.05 7.54
N HIS A 94 3.33 2.07 8.39
CA HIS A 94 2.81 0.78 7.96
C HIS A 94 1.77 0.26 8.96
N SER A 95 0.80 -0.48 8.44
CA SER A 95 -0.24 -1.16 9.23
C SER A 95 -0.70 -2.43 8.53
N SER A 96 -1.32 -3.35 9.26
CA SER A 96 -1.79 -4.62 8.72
C SER A 96 -3.16 -4.99 9.28
N HIS A 97 -3.83 -5.95 8.63
CA HIS A 97 -5.08 -6.52 9.12
C HIS A 97 -6.13 -5.44 9.47
N SER A 98 -6.67 -5.48 10.70
CA SER A 98 -7.69 -4.55 11.19
C SER A 98 -7.18 -3.13 11.46
N ASP A 99 -5.86 -2.95 11.52
CA ASP A 99 -5.26 -1.67 11.88
C ASP A 99 -5.18 -0.72 10.67
N ILE A 100 -5.35 -1.27 9.47
CA ILE A 100 -5.43 -0.49 8.23
C ILE A 100 -6.69 0.37 8.25
N LYS A 101 -6.48 1.69 8.31
CA LYS A 101 -7.53 2.71 8.19
C LYS A 101 -7.03 3.83 7.28
N PHE A 102 -7.84 4.23 6.32
CA PHE A 102 -7.51 5.32 5.39
C PHE A 102 -7.20 6.63 6.15
N SER A 103 -7.96 6.93 7.20
CA SER A 103 -7.79 8.13 8.03
C SER A 103 -6.42 8.20 8.73
N ASN A 104 -5.72 7.07 8.93
CA ASN A 104 -4.39 7.09 9.55
C ASN A 104 -3.37 7.83 8.67
N LEU A 105 -3.59 7.86 7.35
CA LEU A 105 -2.69 8.50 6.39
C LEU A 105 -2.62 10.02 6.57
N ASN A 106 -3.70 10.65 7.02
CA ASN A 106 -3.79 12.10 7.25
C ASN A 106 -2.74 12.62 8.24
N ASN A 107 -2.24 11.77 9.14
CA ASN A 107 -1.25 12.16 10.15
C ASN A 107 0.18 12.31 9.58
N TYR A 108 0.43 11.79 8.38
CA TYR A 108 1.77 11.71 7.77
C TYR A 108 1.89 12.54 6.51
N ILE A 109 0.77 13.04 6.00
CA ILE A 109 0.70 13.76 4.74
C ILE A 109 0.49 15.24 5.05
N ILE A 110 1.40 16.05 4.50
CA ILE A 110 1.40 17.52 4.57
C ILE A 110 0.94 18.07 3.23
#